data_AF-A0A971YQ70-F1
#
_entry.id   AF-A0A971YQ70-F1
#
_cell.length_a   1.000
_cell.length_b   1.000
_cell.length_c   1.000
_cell.angle_alpha   90.00
_cell.angle_beta   90.00
_cell.angle_gamma   90.00
#
_symmetry.space_group_name_H-M   'P 1'
#
loop_
_entity.id
_entity.type
_entity.pdbx_description
1 polymer ?
#
loop_
_entity_poly.entity_id
_entity_poly.type
_entity_poly.pdbx_seq_one_letter_code
_entity_poly.pdbx_strand_id
1 'polypeptide(L)'
;MKAIRGRRNLYAALSAAAMLLTVLLLIALKMEMAVACGGLTAVALILLYRQSRLLAAAMLICDSKILTVPSCVVISENRPSRKQAEETIVSTFGLLLGNKVYRWGCEGVYGVRLKEVQIDKAHICLSFGADGEMLRVELLHGLTDRQSVMEIAQKIWHETGVRASIVGY
;
A
#
# COMPACT_ATOMS: atom_id res chain seq x y z
N MET A 1 3.12 -6.43 -6.42
CA MET A 1 3.34 -5.40 -7.48
C MET A 1 2.83 -5.76 -8.88
N LYS A 2 3.21 -6.91 -9.47
CA LYS A 2 2.86 -7.27 -10.87
C LYS A 2 1.36 -7.11 -11.17
N ALA A 3 0.50 -7.55 -10.25
CA ALA A 3 -0.95 -7.43 -10.37
C ALA A 3 -1.45 -5.97 -10.44
N ILE A 4 -0.85 -5.05 -9.67
CA ILE A 4 -1.23 -3.62 -9.65
C ILE A 4 -0.83 -2.96 -10.98
N ARG A 5 0.39 -3.25 -11.46
CA ARG A 5 0.89 -2.74 -12.74
C ARG A 5 0.06 -3.24 -13.93
N GLY A 6 -0.33 -4.52 -13.92
CA GLY A 6 -1.20 -5.11 -14.94
C GLY A 6 -2.57 -4.44 -15.02
N ARG A 7 -3.22 -4.20 -13.88
CA ARG A 7 -4.51 -3.48 -13.82
C ARG A 7 -4.41 -2.05 -14.36
N ARG A 8 -3.36 -1.30 -14.02
CA ARG A 8 -3.14 0.05 -14.57
C ARG A 8 -3.03 0.02 -16.09
N ASN A 9 -2.24 -0.90 -16.64
CA ASN A 9 -2.06 -1.02 -18.08
C ASN A 9 -3.37 -1.39 -18.80
N LEU A 10 -4.20 -2.24 -18.18
CA LEU A 10 -5.54 -2.56 -18.69
C LEU A 10 -6.44 -1.32 -18.74
N TYR A 11 -6.52 -0.54 -17.65
CA TYR A 11 -7.31 0.69 -17.64
C TYR A 11 -6.77 1.74 -18.62
N ALA A 12 -5.45 1.81 -18.80
CA ALA A 12 -4.84 2.70 -19.79
C ALA A 12 -5.27 2.31 -21.21
N ALA A 13 -5.20 1.03 -21.56
CA ALA A 13 -5.64 0.52 -22.86
C ALA A 13 -7.14 0.78 -23.09
N LEU A 14 -7.99 0.50 -22.09
CA LEU A 14 -9.43 0.78 -22.16
C LEU A 14 -9.72 2.27 -22.35
N SER A 15 -9.01 3.14 -21.63
CA SER A 15 -9.18 4.59 -21.75
C SER A 15 -8.75 5.10 -23.13
N ALA A 16 -7.66 4.57 -23.71
CA ALA A 16 -7.20 4.92 -25.05
C ALA A 16 -8.19 4.47 -26.12
N ALA A 17 -8.71 3.24 -26.02
CA ALA A 17 -9.71 2.72 -26.94
C ALA A 17 -11.02 3.54 -26.88
N ALA A 18 -11.49 3.88 -25.67
CA ALA A 18 -12.69 4.69 -25.48
C ALA A 18 -12.51 6.12 -26.02
N MET A 19 -11.36 6.76 -25.79
CA MET A 19 -11.01 8.06 -26.38
C MET A 19 -11.04 8.01 -27.92
N LEU A 20 -10.43 6.98 -28.51
CA LEU A 20 -10.43 6.81 -29.97
C LEU A 20 -11.86 6.65 -30.52
N LEU A 21 -12.69 5.84 -29.84
CA LEU A 21 -14.07 5.60 -30.25
C LEU A 21 -14.94 6.86 -30.11
N THR A 22 -14.75 7.67 -29.07
CA THR A 22 -15.41 8.98 -28.95
C THR A 22 -15.07 9.92 -30.11
N VAL A 23 -13.80 10.01 -30.49
CA VAL A 23 -13.36 10.88 -31.60
C VAL A 23 -13.99 10.44 -32.92
N LEU A 24 -14.02 9.13 -33.19
CA LEU A 24 -14.64 8.58 -34.40
C LEU A 24 -16.15 8.86 -34.45
N LEU A 25 -16.86 8.76 -33.33
CA LEU A 25 -18.31 9.04 -33.26
C LEU A 25 -18.64 10.53 -33.44
N LEU A 26 -17.77 11.42 -32.95
CA LEU A 26 -17.88 12.87 -33.20
C LEU A 26 -17.69 13.20 -34.68
N ILE A 27 -16.70 12.58 -35.34
CA ILE A 27 -16.49 12.74 -36.79
C ILE A 27 -17.71 12.21 -37.57
N ALA A 28 -18.31 11.12 -37.12
CA ALA A 28 -19.51 10.54 -37.73
C ALA A 28 -20.82 11.30 -37.41
N LEU A 29 -20.77 12.44 -36.71
CA LEU A 29 -21.91 13.24 -36.23
C LEU A 29 -22.97 12.46 -35.43
N LYS A 30 -22.61 11.30 -34.86
CA LYS A 30 -23.51 10.49 -34.01
C LYS A 30 -23.46 10.97 -32.57
N MET A 31 -24.06 12.14 -32.31
CA MET A 31 -23.96 12.84 -31.03
C MET A 31 -24.45 12.04 -29.82
N GLU A 32 -25.56 11.29 -29.94
CA GLU A 32 -26.06 10.46 -28.82
C GLU A 32 -25.06 9.38 -28.40
N MET A 33 -24.44 8.70 -29.37
CA MET A 33 -23.43 7.67 -29.10
C MET A 33 -22.12 8.28 -28.59
N ALA A 34 -21.76 9.48 -29.07
CA ALA A 34 -20.58 10.21 -28.63
C ALA A 34 -20.70 10.63 -27.16
N VAL A 35 -21.88 11.06 -26.69
CA VAL A 35 -22.12 11.39 -25.28
C VAL A 35 -21.97 10.16 -24.39
N ALA A 36 -22.59 9.03 -24.76
CA ALA A 36 -22.48 7.78 -24.01
C ALA A 36 -21.01 7.30 -23.91
N CYS A 37 -20.28 7.35 -25.02
CA CYS A 37 -18.88 6.95 -25.05
C CYS A 37 -17.97 7.95 -24.29
N GLY A 38 -18.29 9.24 -24.30
CA GLY A 38 -17.61 10.26 -23.50
C GLY A 38 -17.71 9.99 -22.00
N GLY A 39 -18.90 9.60 -21.54
CA GLY A 39 -19.11 9.16 -20.16
C GLY A 39 -18.24 7.94 -19.80
N LEU A 40 -18.18 6.95 -20.69
CA LEU A 40 -17.34 5.75 -20.50
C LEU A 40 -15.85 6.11 -20.39
N THR A 41 -15.37 7.01 -21.25
CA THR A 41 -14.01 7.52 -21.21
C THR A 41 -13.70 8.22 -19.89
N ALA A 42 -14.60 9.09 -19.41
CA ALA A 42 -14.42 9.77 -18.13
C ALA A 42 -14.32 8.79 -16.95
N VAL A 43 -15.19 7.77 -16.92
CA VAL A 43 -15.14 6.70 -15.89
C VAL A 43 -13.82 5.93 -15.97
N ALA A 44 -13.38 5.55 -17.18
CA ALA A 44 -12.12 4.84 -17.37
C ALA A 44 -10.91 5.67 -16.91
N LEU A 45 -10.90 6.98 -17.18
CA LEU A 45 -9.86 7.90 -16.71
C LEU A 45 -9.85 8.04 -15.18
N ILE A 46 -11.03 8.12 -14.54
CA ILE A 46 -11.13 8.15 -13.07
C ILE A 46 -10.55 6.87 -12.46
N LEU A 47 -10.87 5.70 -13.04
CA LEU A 47 -10.31 4.42 -12.58
C LEU A 47 -8.80 4.33 -12.79
N LEU A 48 -8.31 4.80 -13.94
CA LEU A 48 -6.88 4.86 -14.25
C LEU A 48 -6.13 5.76 -13.26
N TYR A 49 -6.68 6.94 -12.97
CA TYR A 49 -6.12 7.88 -11.99
C TYR A 49 -6.03 7.24 -10.60
N ARG A 50 -7.11 6.62 -10.12
CA ARG A 50 -7.13 5.91 -8.82
C ARG A 50 -6.08 4.81 -8.75
N GLN A 51 -5.96 3.99 -9.80
CA GLN A 51 -4.95 2.92 -9.84
C GLN A 51 -3.52 3.45 -9.94
N SER A 52 -3.32 4.55 -10.65
CA SER A 52 -2.00 5.17 -10.79
C SER A 52 -1.52 5.75 -9.46
N ARG A 53 -2.42 6.37 -8.68
CA ARG A 53 -2.11 6.79 -7.30
C ARG A 53 -1.78 5.62 -6.39
N LEU A 54 -2.53 4.51 -6.50
CA LEU A 54 -2.25 3.31 -5.72
C LEU A 54 -0.87 2.72 -6.06
N LEU A 55 -0.52 2.69 -7.35
CA LEU A 55 0.81 2.25 -7.80
C LEU A 55 1.91 3.20 -7.31
N ALA A 56 1.69 4.52 -7.37
CA ALA A 56 2.66 5.50 -6.86
C ALA A 56 2.90 5.33 -5.36
N ALA A 57 1.83 5.12 -4.57
CA ALA A 57 1.96 4.82 -3.14
C ALA A 57 2.71 3.51 -2.88
N ALA A 58 2.44 2.46 -3.68
CA ALA A 58 3.16 1.19 -3.57
C ALA A 58 4.64 1.33 -3.95
N MET A 59 4.97 2.14 -4.97
CA MET A 59 6.36 2.41 -5.34
C MET A 59 7.09 3.17 -4.25
N LEU A 60 6.49 4.22 -3.68
CA LEU A 60 7.07 4.98 -2.57
C LEU A 60 7.42 4.08 -1.37
N ILE A 61 6.54 3.13 -1.02
CA ILE A 61 6.81 2.15 0.04
C ILE A 61 8.00 1.25 -0.30
N CYS A 62 8.16 0.89 -1.57
CA CYS A 62 9.21 -0.04 -1.98
C CYS A 62 10.57 0.63 -2.15
N ASP A 63 10.58 1.89 -2.56
CA ASP A 63 11.79 2.71 -2.67
C ASP A 63 12.31 3.10 -1.29
N SER A 64 11.44 3.31 -0.31
CA SER A 64 11.79 3.60 1.10
C SER A 64 11.72 2.35 1.99
N LYS A 65 12.25 1.21 1.53
CA LYS A 65 12.16 -0.07 2.24
C LYS A 65 13.05 -0.11 3.49
N ILE A 66 12.43 -0.39 4.63
CA ILE A 66 13.11 -0.66 5.90
C ILE A 66 13.43 -2.16 6.00
N LEU A 67 12.41 -3.01 5.86
CA LEU A 67 12.47 -4.45 6.07
C LEU A 67 11.58 -5.20 5.06
N THR A 68 12.01 -6.38 4.64
CA THR A 68 11.16 -7.34 3.90
C THR A 68 11.04 -8.61 4.71
N VAL A 69 9.81 -9.06 4.89
CA VAL A 69 9.47 -10.22 5.70
C VAL A 69 8.64 -11.20 4.86
N PRO A 70 8.97 -12.49 4.83
CA PRO A 70 8.28 -13.48 4.01
C PRO A 70 6.89 -13.88 4.54
N SER A 71 6.54 -13.54 5.78
CA SER A 71 5.21 -13.86 6.31
C SER A 71 4.70 -12.82 7.31
N CYS A 72 3.40 -12.56 7.25
CA CYS A 72 2.70 -11.56 8.05
C CYS A 72 1.29 -12.03 8.41
N VAL A 73 0.84 -11.67 9.61
CA VAL A 73 -0.53 -11.79 10.10
C VAL A 73 -1.05 -10.39 10.44
N VAL A 74 -2.18 -9.99 9.84
CA VAL A 74 -2.85 -8.73 10.19
C VAL A 74 -3.90 -8.99 11.26
N ILE A 75 -3.83 -8.25 12.37
CA ILE A 75 -4.82 -8.27 13.45
C ILE A 75 -5.49 -6.89 13.50
N SER A 76 -6.68 -6.79 12.93
CA SER A 76 -7.52 -5.59 13.09
C SER A 76 -8.49 -5.80 14.24
N GLU A 77 -8.63 -4.80 15.10
CA GLU A 77 -9.58 -4.80 16.21
C GLU A 77 -11.03 -5.05 15.76
N ASN A 78 -11.37 -4.64 14.52
CA ASN A 78 -12.74 -4.71 14.01
C ASN A 78 -13.02 -5.97 13.17
N ARG A 79 -11.98 -6.63 12.62
CA ARG A 79 -12.09 -7.93 11.93
C ARG A 79 -10.76 -8.70 11.98
N PRO A 80 -10.66 -9.83 12.71
CA PRO A 80 -9.48 -10.68 12.63
C PRO A 80 -9.44 -11.40 11.28
N SER A 81 -8.86 -10.75 10.25
CA SER A 81 -8.64 -11.40 8.96
C SER A 81 -7.26 -12.03 8.94
N ARG A 82 -7.18 -13.33 9.25
CA ARG A 82 -5.95 -14.11 9.13
C ARG A 82 -5.67 -14.36 7.64
N LYS A 83 -4.80 -13.53 7.05
CA LYS A 83 -4.28 -13.76 5.69
C LYS A 83 -2.77 -13.80 5.75
N GLN A 84 -2.20 -14.97 5.49
CA GLN A 84 -0.78 -15.07 5.17
C GLN A 84 -0.58 -14.45 3.78
N ALA A 85 0.36 -13.52 3.68
CA ALA A 85 0.83 -12.97 2.42
C ALA A 85 2.28 -13.41 2.22
N GLU A 86 2.61 -13.80 0.98
CA GLU A 86 3.91 -14.38 0.59
C GLU A 86 5.10 -13.44 0.77
N GLU A 87 4.88 -12.12 0.69
CA GLU A 87 5.94 -11.15 0.89
C GLU A 87 5.35 -9.84 1.41
N THR A 88 5.95 -9.34 2.49
CA THR A 88 5.53 -8.12 3.18
C THR A 88 6.69 -7.15 3.24
N ILE A 89 6.47 -5.93 2.76
CA ILE A 89 7.49 -4.87 2.75
C ILE A 89 7.06 -3.80 3.75
N VAL A 90 7.91 -3.55 4.73
CA VAL A 90 7.78 -2.46 5.70
C VAL A 90 8.65 -1.30 5.24
N SER A 91 8.08 -0.10 5.26
CA SER A 91 8.70 1.13 4.81
C SER A 91 8.49 2.26 5.79
N THR A 92 9.29 3.31 5.63
CA THR A 92 9.11 4.60 6.28
C THR A 92 7.67 5.13 6.16
N PHE A 93 7.03 4.94 5.00
CA PHE A 93 5.72 5.52 4.68
C PHE A 93 4.56 4.52 4.64
N GLY A 94 4.79 3.26 4.99
CA GLY A 94 3.72 2.29 4.95
C GLY A 94 4.14 0.82 4.97
N LEU A 95 3.15 -0.02 4.75
CA LEU A 95 3.25 -1.46 4.64
C LEU A 95 2.63 -1.92 3.33
N LEU A 96 3.38 -2.70 2.55
CA LEU A 96 2.85 -3.43 1.41
C LEU A 96 2.65 -4.90 1.79
N LEU A 97 1.41 -5.35 1.78
CA LEU A 97 1.01 -6.72 2.08
C LEU A 97 0.35 -7.36 0.86
N GLY A 98 1.12 -8.06 0.04
CA GLY A 98 0.65 -8.63 -1.22
C GLY A 98 0.14 -7.57 -2.21
N ASN A 99 -1.20 -7.41 -2.30
CA ASN A 99 -1.86 -6.40 -3.12
C ASN A 99 -2.48 -5.25 -2.32
N LYS A 100 -2.36 -5.27 -0.99
CA LYS A 100 -2.86 -4.21 -0.11
C LYS A 100 -1.73 -3.25 0.24
N VAL A 101 -2.06 -1.97 0.23
CA VAL A 101 -1.18 -0.87 0.58
C VAL A 101 -1.76 -0.22 1.82
N TYR A 102 -1.04 -0.27 2.94
CA TYR A 102 -1.33 0.52 4.14
C TYR A 102 -0.34 1.67 4.18
N ARG A 103 -0.84 2.89 4.33
CA ARG A 103 -0.03 4.11 4.30
C ARG A 103 -0.04 4.74 5.67
N TRP A 104 1.10 5.28 6.06
CA TRP A 104 1.21 6.16 7.23
C TRP A 104 2.21 7.27 6.94
N GLY A 105 2.13 8.37 7.69
CA GLY A 105 3.08 9.49 7.55
C GLY A 105 3.00 10.25 6.23
N CYS A 106 2.02 9.95 5.36
CA CYS A 106 1.84 10.62 4.07
C CYS A 106 0.92 11.85 4.13
N GLU A 107 0.11 11.99 5.18
CA GLU A 107 -0.99 12.98 5.28
C GLU A 107 -0.77 13.97 6.44
N GLY A 108 0.48 14.13 6.88
CA GLY A 108 0.85 15.04 7.96
C GLY A 108 0.30 14.59 9.32
N VAL A 109 0.00 15.57 10.19
CA VAL A 109 -0.35 15.34 11.60
C VAL A 109 -1.71 14.65 11.78
N TYR A 110 -2.66 14.92 10.88
CA TYR A 110 -4.03 14.41 10.94
C TYR A 110 -4.22 13.06 10.22
N GLY A 111 -3.16 12.54 9.61
CA GLY A 111 -3.19 11.29 8.88
C GLY A 111 -3.00 10.06 9.76
N VAL A 112 -3.08 8.89 9.13
CA VAL A 112 -2.64 7.63 9.73
C VAL A 112 -1.15 7.69 10.06
N ARG A 113 -0.78 7.29 11.28
CA ARG A 113 0.61 7.31 11.76
C ARG A 113 0.99 5.95 12.32
N LEU A 114 2.25 5.56 12.11
CA LEU A 114 2.87 4.51 12.90
C LEU A 114 3.02 5.04 14.33
N LYS A 115 2.47 4.34 15.31
CA LYS A 115 2.44 4.76 16.71
C LYS A 115 3.38 3.91 17.56
N GLU A 116 3.40 2.61 17.29
CA GLU A 116 4.16 1.66 18.09
C GLU A 116 4.81 0.59 17.22
N VAL A 117 6.03 0.22 17.58
CA VAL A 117 6.75 -0.91 17.03
C VAL A 117 7.24 -1.76 18.19
N GLN A 118 6.91 -3.05 18.17
CA GLN A 118 7.46 -4.03 19.11
C GLN A 118 8.19 -5.12 18.34
N ILE A 119 9.34 -5.55 18.84
CA ILE A 119 10.13 -6.64 18.26
C ILE A 119 10.33 -7.69 19.34
N ASP A 120 9.79 -8.87 19.12
CA ASP A 120 10.01 -10.04 19.97
C ASP A 120 10.96 -11.04 19.28
N LYS A 121 11.10 -12.26 19.83
CA LYS A 121 11.97 -13.29 19.24
C LYS A 121 11.52 -13.79 17.87
N ALA A 122 10.22 -13.73 17.57
CA ALA A 122 9.62 -14.31 16.38
C ALA A 122 8.83 -13.29 15.53
N HIS A 123 8.28 -12.24 16.14
CA HIS A 123 7.38 -11.28 15.51
C HIS A 123 7.84 -9.82 15.69
N ILE A 124 7.65 -9.04 14.62
CA ILE A 124 7.63 -7.58 14.67
C ILE A 124 6.17 -7.16 14.61
N CYS A 125 5.70 -6.47 15.64
CA CYS A 125 4.36 -5.92 15.72
C CYS A 125 4.39 -4.44 15.38
N LEU A 126 3.60 -4.03 14.40
CA LEU A 126 3.41 -2.63 13.99
C LEU A 126 1.99 -2.20 14.32
N SER A 127 1.84 -1.15 15.14
CA SER A 127 0.56 -0.55 15.44
C SER A 127 0.47 0.83 14.78
N PHE A 128 -0.49 1.01 13.89
CA PHE A 128 -0.68 2.25 13.14
C PHE A 128 -2.16 2.59 13.00
N GLY A 129 -2.47 3.88 12.94
CA GLY A 129 -3.85 4.34 12.95
C GLY A 129 -3.99 5.86 12.99
N ALA A 130 -5.24 6.30 12.93
CA ALA A 130 -5.64 7.68 13.21
C ALA A 130 -6.39 7.70 14.56
N ASP A 131 -6.68 8.90 15.08
CA ASP A 131 -7.31 9.01 16.40
C ASP A 131 -8.67 8.28 16.43
N GLY A 132 -8.73 7.18 17.20
CA GLY A 132 -9.93 6.33 17.37
C GLY A 132 -9.92 5.00 16.62
N GLU A 133 -9.04 4.79 15.64
CA GLU A 133 -8.93 3.52 14.91
C GLU A 133 -7.47 3.07 14.77
N MET A 134 -7.14 1.96 15.43
CA MET A 134 -5.80 1.34 15.39
C MET A 134 -5.84 0.00 14.67
N LEU A 135 -4.82 -0.24 13.85
CA LEU A 135 -4.55 -1.51 13.19
C LEU A 135 -3.22 -2.06 13.70
N ARG A 136 -3.21 -3.35 14.05
CA ARG A 136 -1.99 -4.07 14.44
C ARG A 136 -1.62 -5.08 13.37
N VAL A 137 -0.34 -5.13 13.02
CA VAL A 137 0.19 -6.09 12.06
C VAL A 137 1.38 -6.79 12.67
N GLU A 138 1.34 -8.12 12.67
CA GLU A 138 2.40 -8.98 13.17
C GLU A 138 3.17 -9.58 11.98
N LEU A 139 4.50 -9.49 12.02
CA LEU A 139 5.40 -9.88 10.94
C LEU A 139 6.39 -10.93 11.44
N LEU A 140 6.45 -12.09 10.81
CA LEU A 140 7.37 -13.17 11.19
C LEU A 140 8.78 -12.90 10.66
N HIS A 141 9.64 -12.25 11.46
CA HIS A 141 10.88 -11.64 10.96
C HIS A 141 12.09 -12.59 10.85
N GLY A 142 12.03 -13.80 11.40
CA GLY A 142 13.08 -14.82 11.25
C GLY A 142 14.48 -14.40 11.72
N LEU A 143 14.62 -13.26 12.39
CA LEU A 143 15.90 -12.77 12.89
C LEU A 143 16.31 -13.65 14.06
N THR A 144 17.50 -14.25 13.97
CA THR A 144 18.01 -15.17 14.98
C THR A 144 19.05 -14.52 15.90
N ASP A 145 19.61 -13.38 15.51
CA ASP A 145 20.68 -12.71 16.23
C ASP A 145 20.25 -11.33 16.75
N ARG A 146 20.76 -10.98 17.94
CA ARG A 146 20.45 -9.72 18.62
C ARG A 146 20.97 -8.50 17.86
N GLN A 147 22.06 -8.65 17.12
CA GLN A 147 22.68 -7.55 16.38
C GLN A 147 21.76 -7.07 15.25
N SER A 148 21.23 -7.99 14.44
CA SER A 148 20.25 -7.70 13.38
C SER A 148 18.98 -7.07 13.91
N VAL A 149 18.51 -7.49 15.10
CA VAL A 149 17.37 -6.87 15.77
C VAL A 149 17.66 -5.41 16.13
N MET A 150 18.84 -5.14 16.68
CA MET A 150 19.26 -3.78 17.03
C MET A 150 19.40 -2.89 15.80
N GLU A 151 19.98 -3.41 14.71
CA GLU A 151 20.12 -2.68 13.44
C GLU A 151 18.77 -2.32 12.84
N ILE A 152 17.81 -3.25 12.85
CA ILE A 152 16.46 -2.99 12.38
C ILE A 152 15.73 -1.99 13.29
N ALA A 153 15.84 -2.13 14.61
CA ALA A 153 15.26 -1.18 15.56
C ALA A 153 15.81 0.24 15.36
N GLN A 154 17.12 0.36 15.14
CA GLN A 154 17.78 1.64 14.87
C GLN A 154 17.33 2.23 13.54
N LYS A 155 17.24 1.42 12.48
CA LYS A 155 16.75 1.86 11.17
C LYS A 155 15.30 2.33 11.26
N ILE A 156 14.43 1.59 11.95
CA ILE A 156 13.03 1.98 12.17
C ILE A 156 12.96 3.33 12.87
N TRP A 157 13.75 3.54 13.92
CA TRP A 157 13.80 4.84 14.59
C TRP A 157 14.24 5.93 13.61
N HIS A 158 15.39 5.76 12.95
CA HIS A 158 15.97 6.80 12.10
C HIS A 158 15.01 7.24 10.99
N GLU A 159 14.30 6.28 10.40
CA GLU A 159 13.38 6.51 9.29
C GLU A 159 12.01 7.03 9.74
N THR A 160 11.43 6.45 10.80
CA THR A 160 10.03 6.72 11.20
C THR A 160 9.88 7.65 12.40
N GLY A 161 10.96 7.86 13.16
CA GLY A 161 10.94 8.51 14.47
C GLY A 161 10.32 7.67 15.59
N VAL A 162 9.83 6.46 15.31
CA VAL A 162 9.21 5.58 16.30
C VAL A 162 10.25 4.63 16.87
N ARG A 163 10.41 4.64 18.20
CA ARG A 163 11.33 3.73 18.89
C ARG A 163 10.69 2.34 18.99
N ALA A 164 11.42 1.32 18.51
CA ALA A 164 11.01 -0.06 18.69
C ALA A 164 11.24 -0.53 20.14
N SER A 165 10.22 -1.12 20.75
CA SER A 165 10.35 -1.84 22.03
C SER A 165 10.82 -3.26 21.76
N ILE A 166 11.94 -3.66 22.35
CA ILE A 166 12.50 -5.01 22.18
C ILE A 166 12.11 -5.84 23.41
N VAL A 167 11.39 -6.93 23.20
CA VAL A 167 10.89 -7.81 24.28
C VAL A 167 11.47 -9.20 24.10
N GLY A 168 12.12 -9.72 25.16
CA GLY A 168 12.58 -11.11 25.18
C GLY A 168 13.88 -11.38 24.43
N TYR A 169 14.82 -10.44 24.37
CA TYR A 169 16.19 -10.63 23.85
C TYR A 169 17.27 -10.39 24.90
#